data_AF-A0A0N4Y9Z6-F1
#
_entry.id   AF-A0A0N4Y9Z6-F1
#
_cell.length_a   1.000
_cell.length_b   1.000
_cell.length_c   1.000
_cell.angle_alpha   90.00
_cell.angle_beta   90.00
_cell.angle_gamma   90.00
#
_symmetry.space_group_name_H-M   'P 1'
#
loop_
_entity.id
_entity.type
_entity.pdbx_description
1 polymer ?
#
loop_
_entity_poly.entity_id
_entity_poly.type
_entity_poly.pdbx_seq_one_letter_code
_entity_poly.pdbx_strand_id
1 'polypeptide(L)'
;MSVVDQEQVLDYIFSSLYSIYSLIGIILNSFLLGLIVFYKQTSLKEYRILLGNTTCSLLLLSLLNFFLQLRPEDQLQRYGNYCGLPDAKNAFVLYLIVVICSIGVGSYMVMIAAGVKIRSYVLSSYNKMSPQSSKAFNMMVKALVIQSFMPVFFSFPTKILYLLAQFTSFHSIIAEYLMFAMSPIVAVVDPCITLYYILPYRKFITSMLGFSKREASSKVLSTDIATKASIQPFALKSIAD
;
A
#
# COMPACT_ATOMS: atom_id res chain seq x y z
N MET A 1 3.91 -39.92 1.99
CA MET A 1 3.94 -38.87 0.97
C MET A 1 5.40 -38.69 0.59
N SER A 2 5.77 -38.88 -0.67
CA SER A 2 7.16 -38.74 -1.10
C SER A 2 7.56 -37.26 -1.13
N VAL A 3 8.85 -36.96 -1.04
CA VAL A 3 9.37 -35.56 -1.10
C VAL A 3 8.90 -34.87 -2.39
N VAL A 4 8.85 -35.62 -3.50
CA VAL A 4 8.38 -35.17 -4.81
C VAL A 4 6.88 -34.79 -4.78
N ASP A 5 6.04 -35.56 -4.07
CA ASP A 5 4.62 -35.23 -3.93
C ASP A 5 4.41 -33.95 -3.10
N GLN A 6 5.31 -33.68 -2.15
CA GLN A 6 5.23 -32.49 -1.30
C GLN A 6 5.63 -31.22 -2.05
N GLU A 7 6.65 -31.29 -2.91
CA GLU A 7 7.10 -30.17 -3.75
C GLU A 7 6.04 -29.78 -4.80
N GLN A 8 5.46 -30.76 -5.49
CA GLN A 8 4.41 -30.49 -6.50
C GLN A 8 3.16 -29.80 -5.91
N VAL A 9 2.76 -30.20 -4.70
CA VAL A 9 1.64 -29.56 -4.00
C VAL A 9 2.01 -28.13 -3.60
N LEU A 10 3.24 -27.92 -3.15
CA LEU A 10 3.74 -26.61 -2.76
C LEU A 10 3.79 -25.66 -3.97
N ASP A 11 4.33 -26.12 -5.09
CA ASP A 11 4.35 -25.40 -6.38
C ASP A 11 2.97 -24.94 -6.81
N TYR A 12 1.99 -25.84 -6.77
CA TYR A 12 0.64 -25.52 -7.18
C TYR A 12 0.01 -24.46 -6.27
N ILE A 13 0.18 -24.60 -4.95
CA ILE A 13 -0.32 -23.62 -3.97
C ILE A 13 0.34 -22.26 -4.18
N PHE A 14 1.67 -22.20 -4.29
CA PHE A 14 2.39 -20.93 -4.44
C PHE A 14 2.13 -20.28 -5.79
N SER A 15 2.10 -21.04 -6.89
CA SER A 15 1.75 -20.52 -8.20
C SER A 15 0.33 -19.94 -8.22
N SER A 16 -0.62 -20.60 -7.56
CA SER A 16 -2.00 -20.12 -7.43
C SER A 16 -2.06 -18.83 -6.61
N LEU A 17 -1.44 -18.81 -5.43
CA LEU A 17 -1.37 -17.61 -4.59
C LEU A 17 -0.71 -16.44 -5.32
N TYR A 18 0.41 -16.68 -6.00
CA TYR A 18 1.16 -15.66 -6.74
C TYR A 18 0.32 -15.05 -7.88
N SER A 19 -0.42 -15.90 -8.62
CA SER A 19 -1.33 -15.46 -9.67
C SER A 19 -2.49 -14.64 -9.10
N ILE A 20 -3.10 -15.09 -8.00
CA ILE A 20 -4.18 -14.37 -7.31
C ILE A 20 -3.71 -12.99 -6.84
N TYR A 21 -2.56 -12.91 -6.15
CA TYR A 21 -2.03 -11.62 -5.69
C TYR A 21 -1.70 -10.68 -6.85
N SER A 22 -1.13 -11.20 -7.93
CA SER A 22 -0.81 -10.39 -9.12
C SER A 22 -2.07 -9.85 -9.78
N LEU A 23 -3.13 -10.66 -9.89
CA LEU A 23 -4.41 -10.25 -10.45
C LEU A 23 -5.10 -9.19 -9.56
N ILE A 24 -5.13 -9.40 -8.24
CA ILE A 24 -5.64 -8.42 -7.28
C ILE A 24 -4.84 -7.11 -7.38
N GLY A 25 -3.51 -7.21 -7.49
CA GLY A 25 -2.62 -6.06 -7.68
C GLY A 25 -2.98 -5.28 -8.94
N ILE A 26 -3.17 -5.95 -10.07
CA ILE A 26 -3.60 -5.31 -11.33
C ILE A 26 -4.95 -4.59 -11.13
N ILE A 27 -5.96 -5.28 -10.59
CA ILE A 27 -7.30 -4.71 -10.41
C ILE A 27 -7.26 -3.46 -9.51
N LEU A 28 -6.59 -3.55 -8.36
CA LEU A 28 -6.52 -2.45 -7.40
C LEU A 28 -5.71 -1.26 -7.93
N ASN A 29 -4.57 -1.50 -8.58
CA ASN A 29 -3.75 -0.42 -9.14
C ASN A 29 -4.44 0.21 -10.36
N SER A 30 -5.12 -0.55 -11.22
CA SER A 30 -5.94 0.00 -12.30
C SER A 30 -7.09 0.86 -11.77
N PHE A 31 -7.78 0.40 -10.73
CA PHE A 31 -8.85 1.16 -10.09
C PHE A 31 -8.33 2.46 -9.46
N LEU A 32 -7.23 2.39 -8.72
CA LEU A 32 -6.58 3.55 -8.11
C LEU A 32 -6.13 4.55 -9.19
N LEU A 33 -5.54 4.08 -10.29
CA LEU A 33 -5.15 4.92 -11.42
C LEU A 33 -6.36 5.63 -12.05
N GLY A 34 -7.48 4.93 -12.21
CA GLY A 34 -8.74 5.52 -12.62
C GLY A 34 -9.19 6.65 -11.69
N LEU A 35 -9.17 6.43 -10.38
CA LEU A 35 -9.51 7.46 -9.40
C LEU A 35 -8.56 8.67 -9.44
N ILE A 36 -7.27 8.43 -9.65
CA ILE A 36 -6.26 9.48 -9.81
C ILE A 36 -6.60 10.38 -11.01
N VAL A 37 -7.00 9.79 -12.14
CA VAL A 37 -7.35 10.53 -13.36
C VAL A 37 -8.68 11.27 -13.23
N PHE A 38 -9.72 10.61 -12.72
CA PHE A 38 -11.08 11.18 -12.67
C PHE A 38 -11.31 12.16 -11.51
N TYR A 39 -10.70 11.94 -10.34
CA TYR A 39 -10.88 12.80 -9.16
C TYR A 39 -9.73 13.80 -9.00
N LYS A 40 -9.75 14.82 -9.86
CA LYS A 40 -8.71 15.87 -9.94
C LYS A 40 -8.85 16.92 -8.83
N GLN A 41 -8.16 16.74 -7.70
CA GLN A 41 -8.02 17.79 -6.67
C GLN A 41 -6.92 18.81 -7.06
N THR A 42 -7.22 20.11 -7.03
CA THR A 42 -6.28 21.18 -7.44
C THR A 42 -5.21 21.50 -6.39
N SER A 43 -5.49 21.21 -5.11
CA SER A 43 -4.60 21.50 -3.97
C SER A 43 -3.43 20.51 -3.81
N LEU A 44 -3.42 19.38 -4.52
CA LEU A 44 -2.47 18.27 -4.31
C LEU A 44 -1.92 17.76 -5.66
N LYS A 45 -1.61 18.68 -6.59
CA LYS A 45 -1.14 18.32 -7.94
C LYS A 45 0.14 17.48 -7.92
N GLU A 46 1.13 17.91 -7.14
CA GLU A 46 2.45 17.25 -7.05
C GLU A 46 2.33 15.84 -6.46
N TYR A 47 1.57 15.71 -5.37
CA TYR A 47 1.32 14.41 -4.76
C TYR A 47 0.59 13.45 -5.70
N ARG A 48 -0.38 13.95 -6.48
CA ARG A 48 -1.08 13.13 -7.47
C ARG A 48 -0.13 12.62 -8.56
N ILE A 49 0.83 13.43 -9.00
CA ILE A 49 1.84 13.01 -9.98
C ILE A 49 2.73 11.91 -9.38
N LEU A 50 3.21 12.10 -8.15
CA LEU A 50 3.98 11.09 -7.44
C LEU A 50 3.20 9.78 -7.31
N LEU A 51 1.95 9.86 -6.84
CA LEU A 51 1.09 8.70 -6.66
C LEU A 51 0.74 8.00 -7.98
N GLY A 52 0.53 8.77 -9.04
CA GLY A 52 0.30 8.24 -10.39
C GLY A 52 1.51 7.46 -10.90
N ASN A 53 2.72 8.00 -10.73
CA ASN A 53 3.96 7.32 -11.10
C ASN A 53 4.13 6.01 -10.31
N THR A 54 3.94 6.05 -8.98
CA THR A 54 4.01 4.86 -8.13
C THR A 54 2.99 3.80 -8.55
N THR A 55 1.74 4.20 -8.80
CA THR A 55 0.67 3.29 -9.24
C THR A 55 0.99 2.66 -10.60
N CYS A 56 1.53 3.44 -11.55
CA CYS A 56 2.01 2.90 -12.83
C CYS A 56 3.16 1.91 -12.66
N SER A 57 4.14 2.21 -11.81
CA SER A 57 5.24 1.27 -11.52
C SER A 57 4.75 -0.02 -10.89
N LEU A 58 3.79 0.03 -9.96
CA LEU A 58 3.19 -1.14 -9.33
C LEU A 58 2.34 -1.95 -10.31
N LEU A 59 1.63 -1.29 -11.23
CA LEU A 59 0.86 -1.95 -12.27
C LEU A 59 1.79 -2.67 -13.27
N LEU A 60 2.86 -2.01 -13.71
CA LEU A 60 3.88 -2.63 -14.55
C LEU A 60 4.53 -3.82 -13.84
N LEU A 61 4.88 -3.69 -12.56
CA LEU A 61 5.42 -4.78 -11.75
C LEU A 61 4.44 -5.94 -11.65
N SER A 62 3.16 -5.68 -11.40
CA SER A 62 2.12 -6.72 -11.30
C SER A 62 1.88 -7.43 -12.64
N LEU A 63 1.91 -6.69 -13.76
CA LEU A 63 1.84 -7.27 -15.10
C LEU A 63 3.06 -8.13 -15.40
N LEU A 64 4.27 -7.62 -15.16
CA LEU A 64 5.51 -8.38 -15.35
C LEU A 64 5.49 -9.67 -14.52
N ASN A 65 5.06 -9.59 -13.27
CA ASN A 65 4.92 -10.76 -12.41
C ASN A 65 3.89 -11.76 -12.94
N PHE A 66 2.76 -11.29 -13.46
CA PHE A 66 1.72 -12.15 -14.03
C PHE A 66 2.18 -12.85 -15.33
N PHE A 67 2.88 -12.14 -16.22
CA PHE A 67 3.37 -12.69 -17.48
C PHE A 67 4.61 -13.57 -17.31
N LEU A 68 5.55 -13.14 -16.49
CA LEU A 68 6.82 -13.85 -16.31
C LEU A 68 6.70 -15.04 -15.36
N GLN A 69 5.63 -15.12 -14.54
CA GLN A 69 5.43 -16.16 -13.51
C GLN A 69 6.77 -16.68 -13.00
N LEU A 70 7.57 -15.82 -12.36
CA LEU A 70 8.87 -16.22 -11.83
C LEU A 70 8.65 -17.41 -10.89
N ARG A 71 8.88 -18.61 -11.41
CA ARG A 71 8.84 -19.85 -10.67
C ARG A 71 10.24 -20.09 -10.12
N PRO A 72 10.39 -20.61 -8.90
CA PRO A 72 11.59 -21.37 -8.58
C PRO A 72 11.67 -22.51 -9.62
N GLU A 73 12.72 -22.54 -10.44
CA GLU A 73 12.88 -23.60 -11.45
C GLU A 73 13.44 -24.87 -10.80
N ASP A 74 12.57 -25.85 -10.58
CA ASP A 74 12.90 -27.14 -9.93
C ASP A 74 13.45 -28.22 -10.88
N GLN A 75 13.97 -27.86 -12.07
CA GLN A 75 14.69 -28.84 -12.90
C GLN A 75 16.13 -29.07 -12.39
N LEU A 76 16.21 -29.60 -11.16
CA LEU A 76 17.43 -29.95 -10.42
C LEU A 76 18.36 -30.94 -11.15
N GLN A 77 17.92 -31.61 -12.21
CA GLN A 77 18.76 -32.57 -12.95
C GLN A 77 19.62 -31.93 -14.05
N ARG A 78 19.36 -30.67 -14.45
CA ARG A 78 20.10 -30.01 -15.54
C ARG A 78 21.16 -29.01 -15.06
N TYR A 79 21.06 -28.53 -13.83
CA TYR A 79 22.02 -27.62 -13.19
C TYR A 79 22.38 -28.18 -11.81
N GLY A 80 23.53 -28.85 -11.70
CA GLY A 80 24.02 -29.35 -10.42
C GLY A 80 24.22 -28.22 -9.39
N ASN A 81 24.15 -28.56 -8.09
CA ASN A 81 24.51 -27.79 -6.88
C ASN A 81 24.07 -26.32 -6.73
N TYR A 82 23.30 -25.74 -7.65
CA TYR A 82 22.84 -24.36 -7.59
C TYR A 82 21.38 -24.30 -8.05
N CYS A 83 20.46 -24.07 -7.10
CA CYS A 83 19.09 -23.64 -7.37
C CYS A 83 19.07 -22.45 -8.35
N GLY A 84 17.97 -22.23 -9.06
CA GLY A 84 17.76 -21.09 -9.99
C GLY A 84 17.85 -19.68 -9.38
N LEU A 85 18.44 -19.54 -8.20
CA LEU A 85 18.86 -18.28 -7.60
C LEU A 85 20.35 -18.10 -7.88
N PRO A 86 20.77 -16.94 -8.42
CA PRO A 86 22.17 -16.71 -8.74
C PRO A 86 23.02 -16.85 -7.47
N ASP A 87 24.07 -17.67 -7.54
CA ASP A 87 24.93 -18.01 -6.39
C ASP A 87 25.37 -16.73 -5.66
N ALA A 88 24.97 -16.57 -4.40
CA ALA A 88 25.35 -15.38 -3.63
C ALA A 88 26.85 -15.37 -3.30
N LYS A 89 27.57 -16.47 -3.52
CA LYS A 89 29.04 -16.52 -3.47
C LYS A 89 29.66 -15.89 -4.71
N ASN A 90 28.91 -15.73 -5.81
CA ASN A 90 29.34 -14.89 -6.92
C ASN A 90 29.37 -13.43 -6.45
N ALA A 91 30.58 -12.86 -6.41
CA ALA A 91 30.80 -11.49 -5.96
C ALA A 91 29.93 -10.47 -6.71
N PHE A 92 29.61 -10.72 -7.98
CA PHE A 92 28.71 -9.86 -8.75
C PHE A 92 27.28 -9.86 -8.20
N VAL A 93 26.76 -11.04 -7.85
CA VAL A 93 25.40 -11.21 -7.33
C VAL A 93 25.30 -10.63 -5.92
N LEU A 94 26.30 -10.90 -5.08
CA LEU A 94 26.42 -10.30 -3.76
C LEU A 94 26.48 -8.77 -3.85
N TYR A 95 27.28 -8.24 -4.78
CA TYR A 95 27.36 -6.81 -5.05
C TYR A 95 25.99 -6.23 -5.43
N LEU A 96 25.26 -6.86 -6.36
CA LEU A 96 23.92 -6.41 -6.74
C LEU A 96 22.94 -6.42 -5.56
N ILE A 97 22.95 -7.47 -4.72
CA ILE A 97 22.08 -7.55 -3.54
C ILE A 97 22.41 -6.44 -2.55
N VAL A 98 23.69 -6.23 -2.25
CA VAL A 98 24.15 -5.16 -1.35
C VAL A 98 23.76 -3.79 -1.90
N VAL A 99 23.93 -3.55 -3.20
CA VAL A 99 23.53 -2.29 -3.86
C VAL A 99 22.01 -2.08 -3.76
N ILE A 100 21.20 -3.08 -4.08
CA ILE A 100 19.73 -2.99 -3.98
C ILE A 100 19.30 -2.73 -2.54
N CYS A 101 19.90 -3.42 -1.56
CA CYS A 101 19.61 -3.20 -0.15
C CYS A 101 20.03 -1.79 0.29
N SER A 102 21.19 -1.31 -0.15
CA SER A 102 21.70 0.03 0.19
C SER A 102 20.83 1.13 -0.41
N ILE A 103 20.41 0.99 -1.67
CA ILE A 103 19.46 1.89 -2.32
C ILE A 103 18.11 1.87 -1.57
N GLY A 104 17.64 0.68 -1.19
CA GLY A 104 16.45 0.51 -0.38
C GLY A 104 16.54 1.31 0.92
N VAL A 105 17.50 0.99 1.78
CA VAL A 105 17.74 1.67 3.07
C VAL A 105 17.87 3.19 2.88
N GLY A 106 18.68 3.64 1.92
CA GLY A 106 18.85 5.07 1.62
C GLY A 106 17.53 5.75 1.24
N SER A 107 16.73 5.14 0.38
CA SER A 107 15.43 5.67 -0.04
C SER A 107 14.44 5.78 1.13
N TYR A 108 14.45 4.83 2.07
CA TYR A 108 13.59 4.87 3.27
C TYR A 108 14.01 5.95 4.24
N MET A 109 15.33 6.13 4.47
CA MET A 109 15.83 7.19 5.36
C MET A 109 15.43 8.58 4.85
N VAL A 110 15.53 8.82 3.54
CA VAL A 110 15.08 10.07 2.93
C VAL A 110 13.57 10.25 3.08
N MET A 111 12.78 9.19 2.89
CA MET A 111 11.33 9.26 2.98
C MET A 111 10.83 9.54 4.41
N ILE A 112 11.44 8.91 5.43
CA ILE A 112 11.14 9.18 6.84
C ILE A 112 11.53 10.61 7.20
N ALA A 113 12.74 11.04 6.83
CA ALA A 113 13.22 12.40 7.07
C ALA A 113 12.32 13.45 6.40
N ALA A 114 11.92 13.21 5.15
CA ALA A 114 10.96 14.04 4.42
C ALA A 114 9.61 14.09 5.14
N GLY A 115 9.07 12.96 5.58
CA GLY A 115 7.80 12.89 6.32
C GLY A 115 7.83 13.71 7.62
N VAL A 116 8.92 13.62 8.39
CA VAL A 116 9.11 14.39 9.63
C VAL A 116 9.26 15.89 9.34
N LYS A 117 10.07 16.26 8.33
CA LYS A 117 10.30 17.66 7.93
C LYS A 117 9.02 18.32 7.42
N ILE A 118 8.28 17.59 6.59
CA ILE A 118 6.98 18.01 6.05
C ILE A 118 5.96 18.24 7.18
N ARG A 119 5.85 17.31 8.13
CA ARG A 119 4.96 17.46 9.29
C ARG A 119 5.31 18.69 10.12
N SER A 120 6.61 18.93 10.34
CA SER A 120 7.11 20.09 11.08
C SER A 120 6.81 21.41 10.36
N TYR A 121 6.94 21.44 9.02
CA TYR A 121 6.59 22.59 8.20
C TYR A 121 5.10 22.92 8.25
N VAL A 122 4.24 21.90 8.25
CA VAL A 122 2.78 22.08 8.34
C VAL A 122 2.32 22.54 9.71
N LEU A 123 2.91 22.01 10.79
CA LEU A 123 2.68 22.54 12.14
C LEU A 123 3.04 24.03 12.22
N SER A 124 4.14 24.42 11.59
CA SER A 124 4.58 25.83 11.53
C SER A 124 3.70 26.72 10.66
N SER A 125 3.01 26.13 9.67
CA SER A 125 2.16 26.84 8.70
C SER A 125 0.66 26.69 8.98
N TYR A 126 0.28 26.06 10.09
CA TYR A 126 -1.09 25.69 10.43
C TYR A 126 -2.05 26.89 10.40
N ASN A 127 -1.60 28.04 10.93
CA ASN A 127 -2.40 29.27 10.99
C ASN A 127 -2.66 29.92 9.62
N LYS A 128 -1.95 29.51 8.56
CA LYS A 128 -2.09 30.06 7.20
C LYS A 128 -2.92 29.16 6.26
N MET A 129 -3.28 27.94 6.70
CA MET A 129 -3.93 26.93 5.85
C MET A 129 -5.38 26.72 6.26
N SER A 130 -6.27 26.49 5.29
CA SER A 130 -7.65 26.13 5.61
C SER A 130 -7.69 24.79 6.37
N PRO A 131 -8.62 24.61 7.34
CA PRO A 131 -8.72 23.37 8.13
C PRO A 131 -8.89 22.12 7.26
N GLN A 132 -9.58 22.27 6.13
CA GLN A 132 -9.85 21.19 5.19
C GLN A 132 -8.59 20.75 4.42
N SER A 133 -7.77 21.69 3.96
CA SER A 133 -6.53 21.38 3.23
C SER A 133 -5.46 20.78 4.15
N SER A 134 -5.34 21.29 5.38
CA SER A 134 -4.42 20.75 6.39
C SER A 134 -4.76 19.30 6.78
N LYS A 135 -6.06 18.99 6.95
CA LYS A 135 -6.50 17.62 7.21
C LYS A 135 -6.17 16.67 6.06
N ALA A 136 -6.46 17.07 4.82
CA ALA A 136 -6.14 16.26 3.63
C ALA A 136 -4.63 15.99 3.52
N PHE A 137 -3.80 16.99 3.79
CA PHE A 137 -2.35 16.89 3.80
C PHE A 137 -1.82 15.98 4.92
N ASN A 138 -2.33 16.11 6.15
CA ASN A 138 -1.89 15.26 7.25
C ASN A 138 -2.19 13.78 7.02
N MET A 139 -3.33 13.46 6.40
CA MET A 139 -3.65 12.07 6.06
C MET A 139 -2.75 11.55 4.93
N MET A 140 -2.40 12.39 3.97
CA MET A 140 -1.43 12.07 2.91
C MET A 140 -0.04 11.75 3.47
N VAL A 141 0.48 12.60 4.36
CA VAL A 141 1.78 12.36 5.01
C VAL A 141 1.75 11.07 5.83
N LYS A 142 0.66 10.81 6.56
CA LYS A 142 0.48 9.53 7.26
C LYS A 142 0.51 8.34 6.32
N ALA A 143 -0.16 8.42 5.16
CA ALA A 143 -0.16 7.35 4.16
C ALA A 143 1.26 7.06 3.66
N LEU A 144 2.00 8.09 3.28
CA LEU A 144 3.39 7.97 2.83
C LEU A 144 4.29 7.34 3.89
N VAL A 145 4.15 7.74 5.15
CA VAL A 145 4.91 7.16 6.27
C VAL A 145 4.58 5.68 6.45
N ILE A 146 3.30 5.29 6.42
CA ILE A 146 2.89 3.89 6.56
C ILE A 146 3.37 3.06 5.37
N GLN A 147 3.22 3.58 4.14
CA GLN A 147 3.71 2.96 2.91
C GLN A 147 5.23 2.74 2.97
N SER A 148 5.97 3.66 3.60
CA SER A 148 7.42 3.55 3.77
C SER A 148 7.87 2.40 4.67
N PHE A 149 7.03 1.98 5.60
CA PHE A 149 7.34 0.85 6.47
C PHE A 149 7.12 -0.50 5.79
N MET A 150 6.32 -0.56 4.71
CA MET A 150 5.97 -1.83 4.05
C MET A 150 7.21 -2.63 3.64
N PRO A 151 8.25 -2.05 3.02
CA PRO A 151 9.39 -2.84 2.60
C PRO A 151 10.28 -3.28 3.77
N VAL A 152 10.23 -2.59 4.92
CA VAL A 152 10.93 -2.99 6.15
C VAL A 152 10.32 -4.29 6.71
N PHE A 153 9.01 -4.46 6.60
CA PHE A 153 8.32 -5.66 7.08
C PHE A 153 8.28 -6.80 6.05
N PHE A 154 8.27 -6.49 4.75
CA PHE A 154 8.04 -7.50 3.71
C PHE A 154 9.25 -7.75 2.79
N SER A 155 10.05 -6.73 2.47
CA SER A 155 11.19 -6.85 1.55
C SER A 155 12.49 -7.17 2.28
N PHE A 156 12.76 -6.49 3.40
CA PHE A 156 14.00 -6.65 4.15
C PHE A 156 14.16 -8.04 4.77
N PRO A 157 13.13 -8.62 5.44
CA PRO A 157 13.24 -9.98 5.98
C PRO A 157 13.43 -11.00 4.87
N THR A 158 12.80 -10.81 3.72
CA THR A 158 12.96 -11.65 2.53
C THR A 158 14.41 -11.64 2.02
N LYS A 159 15.07 -10.47 2.00
CA LYS A 159 16.47 -10.35 1.56
C LYS A 159 17.47 -10.87 2.60
N ILE A 160 17.19 -10.68 3.88
CA ILE A 160 17.98 -11.31 4.96
C ILE A 160 17.85 -12.82 4.90
N LEU A 161 16.63 -13.34 4.75
CA LEU A 161 16.36 -14.77 4.63
C LEU A 161 17.09 -15.37 3.43
N TYR A 162 17.14 -14.64 2.31
CA TYR A 162 17.92 -15.01 1.13
C TYR A 162 19.42 -15.14 1.44
N LEU A 163 20.00 -14.11 2.07
CA LEU A 163 21.42 -14.13 2.43
C LEU A 163 21.72 -15.23 3.45
N LEU A 164 20.85 -15.42 4.46
CA LEU A 164 21.00 -16.48 5.44
C LEU A 164 20.95 -17.86 4.77
N ALA A 165 19.97 -18.13 3.91
CA ALA A 165 19.86 -19.41 3.19
C ALA A 165 21.09 -19.70 2.31
N GLN A 166 21.81 -18.67 1.84
CA GLN A 166 22.99 -18.81 0.99
C GLN A 166 24.31 -18.94 1.76
N PHE A 167 24.46 -18.23 2.90
CA PHE A 167 25.67 -18.27 3.72
C PHE A 167 25.65 -19.36 4.79
N THR A 168 24.48 -19.85 5.15
CA THR A 168 24.30 -20.97 6.07
C THR A 168 23.91 -22.22 5.28
N SER A 169 24.20 -23.40 5.79
CA SER A 169 23.79 -24.66 5.16
C SER A 169 22.29 -24.95 5.29
N PHE A 170 21.46 -23.95 5.65
CA PHE A 170 20.02 -24.08 5.82
C PHE A 170 19.32 -24.04 4.46
N HIS A 171 19.35 -25.17 3.75
CA HIS A 171 18.53 -25.40 2.56
C HIS A 171 17.10 -25.72 2.98
N SER A 172 16.25 -24.70 3.06
CA SER A 172 14.82 -24.87 3.28
C SER A 172 14.04 -24.40 2.07
N ILE A 173 13.48 -25.37 1.34
CA ILE A 173 12.55 -25.16 0.23
C ILE A 173 11.44 -24.17 0.61
N ILE A 174 10.84 -24.36 1.80
CA ILE A 174 9.77 -23.47 2.31
C ILE A 174 10.23 -22.01 2.39
N ALA A 175 11.49 -21.75 2.77
CA ALA A 175 12.02 -20.40 2.85
C ALA A 175 12.13 -19.76 1.46
N GLU A 176 12.51 -20.52 0.43
CA GLU A 176 12.60 -20.04 -0.95
C GLU A 176 11.23 -19.63 -1.50
N TYR A 177 10.23 -20.51 -1.39
CA TYR A 177 8.87 -20.18 -1.80
C TYR A 177 8.28 -19.01 -1.00
N LEU A 178 8.57 -18.92 0.30
CA LEU A 178 8.12 -17.79 1.13
C LEU A 178 8.73 -16.47 0.65
N MET A 179 10.01 -16.46 0.25
CA MET A 179 10.67 -15.27 -0.28
C MET A 179 9.98 -14.74 -1.54
N PHE A 180 9.56 -15.63 -2.45
CA PHE A 180 8.83 -15.26 -3.66
C PHE A 180 7.38 -14.83 -3.37
N ALA A 181 6.70 -15.50 -2.43
CA ALA A 181 5.32 -15.21 -2.05
C ALA A 181 5.13 -13.82 -1.42
N MET A 182 6.15 -13.30 -0.73
CA MET A 182 6.08 -11.99 -0.06
C MET A 182 6.25 -10.80 -1.01
N SER A 183 6.85 -11.01 -2.18
CA SER A 183 7.09 -9.96 -3.20
C SER A 183 5.81 -9.28 -3.73
N PRO A 184 4.76 -10.02 -4.18
CA PRO A 184 3.56 -9.40 -4.75
C PRO A 184 2.65 -8.74 -3.71
N ILE A 185 2.80 -9.04 -2.40
CA ILE A 185 1.98 -8.45 -1.33
C ILE A 185 2.11 -6.92 -1.32
N VAL A 186 3.31 -6.39 -1.60
CA VAL A 186 3.54 -4.94 -1.63
C VAL A 186 2.66 -4.27 -2.70
N ALA A 187 2.49 -4.88 -3.86
CA ALA A 187 1.68 -4.34 -4.94
C ALA A 187 0.17 -4.32 -4.64
N VAL A 188 -0.28 -5.13 -3.68
CA VAL A 188 -1.68 -5.17 -3.21
C VAL A 188 -1.90 -4.21 -2.04
N VAL A 189 -0.99 -4.16 -1.08
CA VAL A 189 -1.21 -3.38 0.15
C VAL A 189 -1.01 -1.89 -0.08
N ASP A 190 -0.12 -1.49 -0.99
CA ASP A 190 0.14 -0.10 -1.36
C ASP A 190 -1.12 0.65 -1.85
N PRO A 191 -1.88 0.15 -2.85
CA PRO A 191 -3.13 0.78 -3.25
C PRO A 191 -4.21 0.71 -2.15
N CYS A 192 -4.23 -0.32 -1.32
CA CYS A 192 -5.17 -0.40 -0.18
C CYS A 192 -4.94 0.71 0.85
N ILE A 193 -3.68 0.95 1.25
CA ILE A 193 -3.31 2.04 2.16
C ILE A 193 -3.71 3.38 1.56
N THR A 194 -3.40 3.56 0.27
CA THR A 194 -3.69 4.76 -0.50
C THR A 194 -5.19 5.06 -0.56
N LEU A 195 -6.02 4.05 -0.86
CA LEU A 195 -7.47 4.17 -0.91
C LEU A 195 -8.09 4.46 0.47
N TYR A 196 -7.50 3.94 1.55
CA TYR A 196 -7.97 4.16 2.92
C TYR A 196 -7.65 5.56 3.46
N TYR A 197 -6.41 6.02 3.29
CA TYR A 197 -5.94 7.26 3.90
C TYR A 197 -6.21 8.52 3.08
N ILE A 198 -6.34 8.44 1.74
CA ILE A 198 -6.54 9.63 0.91
C ILE A 198 -8.02 10.01 0.86
N LEU A 199 -8.32 11.17 1.43
CA LEU A 199 -9.68 11.69 1.65
C LEU A 199 -10.61 11.68 0.42
N PRO A 200 -10.22 12.14 -0.78
CA PRO A 200 -11.12 12.10 -1.93
C PRO A 200 -11.50 10.67 -2.33
N TYR A 201 -10.57 9.72 -2.28
CA TYR A 201 -10.83 8.32 -2.64
C TYR A 201 -11.70 7.61 -1.61
N ARG A 202 -11.41 7.81 -0.32
CA ARG A 202 -12.24 7.28 0.76
C ARG A 202 -13.68 7.79 0.69
N LYS A 203 -13.89 9.08 0.42
CA LYS A 203 -15.23 9.65 0.26
C LYS A 203 -15.97 9.04 -0.93
N PHE A 204 -15.28 8.82 -2.05
CA PHE A 204 -15.87 8.14 -3.20
C PHE A 204 -16.25 6.69 -2.88
N ILE A 205 -15.37 5.91 -2.24
CA ILE A 205 -15.70 4.54 -1.80
C ILE A 205 -16.86 4.53 -0.81
N THR A 206 -16.89 5.47 0.14
CA THR A 206 -17.98 5.57 1.13
C THR A 206 -19.31 5.97 0.47
N SER A 207 -19.25 6.77 -0.61
CA SER A 207 -20.41 7.13 -1.42
C SER A 207 -20.88 5.96 -2.30
N MET A 208 -19.96 5.20 -2.88
CA MET A 208 -20.23 4.01 -3.66
C MET A 208 -20.82 2.89 -2.78
N LEU A 209 -20.33 2.74 -1.55
CA LEU A 209 -20.84 1.79 -0.55
C LEU A 209 -22.13 2.25 0.16
N GLY A 210 -22.74 3.36 -0.27
CA GLY A 210 -24.08 3.77 0.19
C GLY A 210 -24.16 4.42 1.58
N PHE A 211 -23.05 4.65 2.26
CA PHE A 211 -23.05 5.27 3.60
C PHE A 211 -23.25 6.80 3.59
N SER A 212 -23.25 7.43 2.42
CA SER A 212 -23.27 8.90 2.29
C SER A 212 -24.65 9.57 2.48
N LYS A 213 -25.70 8.84 2.91
CA LYS A 213 -27.06 9.39 3.08
C LYS A 213 -27.48 9.72 4.52
N ARG A 214 -26.63 9.56 5.54
CA ARG A 214 -27.05 9.75 6.96
C ARG A 214 -26.60 11.04 7.66
N GLU A 215 -25.49 11.68 7.28
CA GLU A 215 -25.03 12.90 7.96
C GLU A 215 -25.82 14.17 7.59
N ALA A 216 -26.41 14.22 6.38
CA ALA A 216 -27.25 15.35 5.97
C ALA A 216 -28.63 15.35 6.66
N SER A 217 -29.21 14.17 6.91
CA SER A 217 -30.53 14.05 7.55
C SER A 217 -30.48 14.32 9.06
N SER A 218 -29.38 13.96 9.74
CA SER A 218 -29.25 14.20 11.19
C SER A 218 -29.00 15.67 11.54
N LYS A 219 -28.26 16.42 10.70
CA LYS A 219 -28.09 17.87 10.91
C LYS A 219 -29.36 18.66 10.63
N VAL A 220 -30.10 18.34 9.56
CA VAL A 220 -31.39 19.00 9.27
C VAL A 220 -32.40 18.73 10.40
N LEU A 221 -32.52 17.48 10.86
CA LEU A 221 -33.44 17.13 11.94
C LEU A 221 -33.07 17.80 13.28
N SER A 222 -31.77 17.88 13.62
CA SER A 222 -31.32 18.53 14.85
C SER A 222 -31.49 20.06 14.80
N THR A 223 -31.35 20.66 13.62
CA THR A 223 -31.56 22.11 13.43
C THR A 223 -33.04 22.46 13.43
N ASP A 224 -33.91 21.61 12.85
CA ASP A 224 -35.36 21.78 12.89
C ASP A 224 -35.94 21.62 14.30
N ILE A 225 -35.42 20.67 15.09
CA ILE A 225 -35.82 20.49 16.50
C ILE A 225 -35.34 21.67 17.36
N ALA A 226 -34.10 22.14 17.17
CA ALA A 226 -33.58 23.31 17.88
C ALA A 226 -34.34 24.60 17.53
N THR A 227 -34.69 24.78 16.27
CA THR A 227 -35.46 25.95 15.80
C THR A 227 -36.89 25.92 16.32
N LYS A 228 -37.55 24.75 16.33
CA LYS A 228 -38.89 24.59 16.93
C LYS A 228 -38.89 24.76 18.45
N ALA A 229 -37.85 24.29 19.14
CA ALA A 229 -37.71 24.47 20.58
C ALA A 229 -37.48 25.94 20.98
N SER A 230 -36.82 26.75 20.14
CA SER A 230 -36.63 28.19 20.39
C SER A 230 -37.87 29.07 20.14
N ILE A 231 -38.88 28.58 19.40
CA ILE A 231 -40.09 29.36 19.05
C ILE A 231 -41.20 29.17 20.09
N GLN A 232 -41.27 28.01 20.77
CA GLN A 232 -42.33 27.73 21.74
C GLN A 232 -42.33 28.56 23.04
N PRO A 233 -41.23 29.08 23.60
CA PRO A 233 -41.31 29.88 24.83
C PRO A 233 -41.84 31.31 24.61
N PHE A 234 -42.02 31.77 23.37
CA PHE A 234 -42.49 33.14 23.09
C PHE A 234 -44.01 33.25 22.86
N ALA A 235 -44.67 32.17 22.42
CA ALA A 235 -46.10 32.19 22.09
C ALA A 235 -47.05 32.08 23.31
N LEU A 236 -46.55 31.70 24.48
CA LEU A 236 -47.35 31.54 25.71
C LEU A 236 -47.34 32.76 26.64
N LYS A 237 -46.62 33.84 26.29
CA LYS A 237 -46.55 35.07 27.10
C LYS A 237 -47.45 36.21 26.61
N SER A 238 -48.28 35.98 25.58
CA SER A 238 -49.17 36.99 24.98
C SER A 238 -50.67 36.75 25.29
N ILE A 239 -51.01 35.81 26.17
CA ILE A 239 -52.41 35.48 26.54
C ILE A 239 -52.64 35.68 28.06
N ALA A 240 -51.72 36.35 28.76
CA ALA A 240 -51.78 36.51 30.22
C ALA A 240 -51.69 37.98 30.69
N ASP A 241 -52.01 38.94 29.82
CA ASP A 241 -52.28 40.34 30.18
C ASP A 241 -53.65 40.75 29.65
#